data_AF-A0AAD3DXI3-F1
#
_entry.id   AF-A0AAD3DXI3-F1
#
_cell.length_a   1.000
_cell.length_b   1.000
_cell.length_c   1.000
_cell.angle_alpha   90.00
_cell.angle_beta   90.00
_cell.angle_gamma   90.00
#
_symmetry.space_group_name_H-M   'P 1'
#
loop_
_entity.id
_entity.type
_entity.pdbx_description
1 polymer ?
#
loop_
_entity_poly.entity_id
_entity_poly.type
_entity_poly.pdbx_seq_one_letter_code
_entity_poly.pdbx_strand_id
1 'polypeptide(L)'
;FAEAAGVGGPAGRAVVWPAPLRLQDIAGKSSAPRGFLCAITHEVMTQPALLLSPQLTSVPSYERDAVERWLQRCCTDPRTRTPLRSYRLMPNDDLRRAIDDWARGIEE
;
A
#
# COMPACT_ATOMS: atom_id res chain seq x y z
N PHE A 1 31.56 -4.34 -34.01
CA PHE A 1 30.73 -5.20 -33.15
C PHE A 1 29.52 -4.38 -32.69
N ALA A 2 28.33 -4.78 -33.13
CA ALA A 2 27.02 -4.32 -32.65
C ALA A 2 26.90 -4.53 -31.11
N GLU A 3 26.08 -3.83 -30.33
CA GLU A 3 24.61 -3.68 -30.36
C GLU A 3 24.21 -2.44 -29.52
N ALA A 4 23.32 -1.56 -29.99
CA ALA A 4 21.87 -1.62 -29.80
C ALA A 4 21.41 -1.84 -28.33
N ALA A 5 21.21 -0.74 -27.59
CA ALA A 5 20.43 -0.76 -26.35
C ALA A 5 19.25 0.21 -26.44
N GLY A 6 18.10 -0.33 -26.87
CA GLY A 6 16.78 -0.02 -26.35
C GLY A 6 16.28 1.42 -26.46
N VAL A 7 15.43 1.65 -27.46
CA VAL A 7 14.29 2.56 -27.34
C VAL A 7 13.48 2.16 -26.11
N GLY A 8 13.50 3.00 -25.07
CA GLY A 8 12.59 2.95 -23.93
C GLY A 8 11.68 4.16 -23.97
N GLY A 9 10.39 3.95 -24.26
CA GLY A 9 9.36 5.00 -24.34
C GLY A 9 9.21 5.83 -23.05
N PRO A 10 8.41 6.90 -23.06
CA PRO A 10 8.37 7.89 -21.98
C PRO A 10 8.08 7.20 -20.64
N ALA A 11 9.07 7.23 -19.76
CA ALA A 11 9.01 6.68 -18.42
C ALA A 11 7.79 7.28 -17.69
N GLY A 12 6.74 6.46 -17.55
CA GLY A 12 5.59 6.80 -16.73
C GLY A 12 6.08 7.20 -15.35
N ARG A 13 5.63 8.36 -14.87
CA ARG A 13 6.05 8.99 -13.61
C ARG A 13 6.23 7.94 -12.51
N ALA A 14 7.48 7.68 -12.10
CA ALA A 14 7.76 6.76 -11.02
C ALA A 14 7.01 7.22 -9.77
N VAL A 15 6.21 6.34 -9.18
CA VAL A 15 5.49 6.64 -7.95
C VAL A 15 6.51 6.80 -6.84
N VAL A 16 6.64 8.00 -6.28
CA VAL A 16 7.54 8.27 -5.15
C VAL A 16 6.87 7.77 -3.88
N TRP A 17 7.47 6.77 -3.25
CA TRP A 17 6.96 6.22 -2.01
C TRP A 17 7.58 6.95 -0.82
N PRO A 18 6.77 7.43 0.14
CA PRO A 18 7.29 8.04 1.36
C PRO A 18 7.96 6.98 2.23
N ALA A 19 8.86 7.42 3.12
CA ALA A 19 9.52 6.53 4.07
C ALA A 19 8.49 5.84 5.00
N PRO A 20 8.76 4.57 5.40
CA PRO A 20 7.91 3.84 6.32
C PRO A 20 7.79 4.58 7.65
N LEU A 21 6.57 4.60 8.20
CA LEU A 21 6.30 5.14 9.52
C LEU A 21 7.06 4.34 10.59
N ARG A 22 7.70 5.05 11.52
CA ARG A 22 8.34 4.43 12.68
C ARG A 22 7.32 4.35 13.81
N LEU A 23 6.57 3.24 13.84
CA LEU A 23 5.63 2.90 14.90
C LEU A 23 6.41 2.32 16.10
N GLN A 24 7.21 3.18 16.75
CA GLN A 24 7.94 2.84 17.98
C GLN A 24 6.96 2.84 19.16
N ASP A 25 6.68 1.67 19.72
CA ASP A 25 5.80 1.49 20.88
C ASP A 25 4.33 1.93 20.70
N ILE A 26 3.68 1.49 19.62
CA ILE A 26 2.20 1.41 19.61
C ILE A 26 1.77 0.35 20.64
N ALA A 27 1.66 0.77 21.90
CA ALA A 27 1.39 -0.03 23.10
C ALA A 27 0.08 -0.85 23.08
N GLY A 28 -0.63 -0.87 21.96
CA GLY A 28 -1.78 -1.74 21.75
C GLY A 28 -2.08 -1.90 20.28
N LYS A 29 -1.63 -3.00 19.67
CA LYS A 29 -2.28 -3.57 18.46
C LYS A 29 -3.81 -3.60 18.59
N SER A 30 -4.31 -3.63 19.82
CA SER A 30 -5.72 -3.68 20.20
C SER A 30 -6.48 -2.34 20.13
N SER A 31 -5.81 -1.18 20.14
CA SER A 31 -6.47 0.14 20.06
C SER A 31 -6.46 0.74 18.66
N ALA A 32 -5.70 0.16 17.73
CA ALA A 32 -5.65 0.65 16.36
C ALA A 32 -7.03 0.53 15.68
N PRO A 33 -7.54 1.63 15.09
CA PRO A 33 -8.71 1.58 14.24
C PRO A 33 -8.58 0.52 13.13
N ARG A 34 -9.67 -0.20 12.85
CA ARG A 34 -9.68 -1.23 11.79
C ARG A 34 -9.28 -0.70 10.42
N GLY A 35 -9.46 0.61 10.17
CA GLY A 35 -9.01 1.27 8.94
C GLY A 35 -7.50 1.38 8.78
N PHE A 36 -6.73 1.26 9.87
CA PHE A 36 -5.27 1.33 9.85
C PHE A 36 -4.61 -0.05 9.72
N LEU A 37 -5.39 -1.11 9.93
CA LEU A 37 -4.91 -2.49 9.88
C LEU A 37 -4.88 -2.99 8.43
N CYS A 38 -3.77 -3.60 8.05
CA CYS A 38 -3.67 -4.29 6.77
C CYS A 38 -4.46 -5.60 6.81
N ALA A 39 -5.33 -5.82 5.83
CA ALA A 39 -6.08 -7.08 5.73
C ALA A 39 -5.22 -8.31 5.35
N ILE A 40 -3.94 -8.10 4.99
CA ILE A 40 -3.01 -9.19 4.66
C ILE A 40 -2.15 -9.54 5.90
N THR A 41 -1.48 -8.56 6.50
CA THR A 41 -0.58 -8.80 7.65
C THR A 41 -1.30 -8.76 9.00
N HIS A 42 -2.51 -8.18 9.04
CA HIS A 42 -3.28 -7.92 10.26
C HIS A 42 -2.56 -6.98 11.24
N GLU A 43 -1.61 -6.18 10.74
CA GLU A 43 -0.86 -5.20 11.49
C GLU A 43 -1.11 -3.78 10.97
N VAL A 44 -0.78 -2.77 11.77
CA VAL A 44 -0.89 -1.37 11.38
C VAL A 44 -0.02 -1.10 10.16
N MET A 45 -0.57 -0.45 9.15
CA MET A 45 0.17 -0.09 7.94
C MET A 45 1.22 0.99 8.23
N THR A 46 2.47 0.69 7.91
CA THR A 46 3.57 1.66 7.94
C THR A 46 3.70 2.40 6.62
N GLN A 47 3.38 1.73 5.50
CA GLN A 47 3.31 2.31 4.17
C GLN A 47 1.98 1.92 3.52
N PRO A 48 0.89 2.63 3.83
CA PRO A 48 -0.39 2.35 3.22
C PRO A 48 -0.34 2.59 1.71
N ALA A 49 -0.60 1.54 0.94
CA ALA A 49 -0.65 1.49 -0.51
C ALA A 49 -2.08 1.24 -0.97
N LEU A 50 -2.63 2.20 -1.71
CA LEU A 50 -3.92 2.09 -2.39
C LEU A 50 -3.79 1.15 -3.57
N LEU A 51 -4.64 0.13 -3.59
CA LEU A 51 -4.80 -0.75 -4.73
C LEU A 51 -5.90 -0.21 -5.65
N LEU A 52 -5.48 0.47 -6.71
CA LEU A 52 -6.37 0.99 -7.73
C LEU A 52 -6.53 -0.04 -8.83
N SER A 53 -7.76 -0.52 -9.02
CA SER A 53 -8.10 -1.37 -10.14
C SER A 53 -9.53 -1.06 -10.61
N PRO A 54 -9.78 -1.05 -11.93
CA PRO A 54 -11.13 -0.88 -12.47
C PRO A 54 -12.05 -2.06 -12.14
N GLN A 55 -11.50 -3.20 -11.71
CA GLN A 55 -12.30 -4.34 -11.25
C GLN A 55 -12.79 -4.18 -9.80
N LEU A 56 -12.24 -3.24 -9.04
CA LEU A 56 -12.58 -3.04 -7.64
C LEU A 56 -13.64 -1.96 -7.49
N THR A 57 -14.74 -2.29 -6.80
CA THR A 57 -15.81 -1.35 -6.46
C THR A 57 -15.36 -0.30 -5.45
N SER A 58 -14.34 -0.60 -4.66
CA SER A 58 -13.76 0.32 -3.66
C SER A 58 -12.25 0.19 -3.70
N VAL A 59 -11.54 1.26 -3.36
CA VAL A 59 -10.07 1.28 -3.32
C VAL A 59 -9.60 0.87 -1.93
N PRO A 60 -9.17 -0.38 -1.69
CA PRO A 60 -8.57 -0.75 -0.42
C PRO A 60 -7.17 -0.16 -0.30
N SER A 61 -6.78 0.11 0.95
CA SER A 61 -5.39 0.34 1.31
C SER A 61 -4.83 -0.94 1.93
N TYR A 62 -3.58 -1.27 1.60
CA TYR A 62 -2.83 -2.39 2.15
C TYR A 62 -1.44 -1.93 2.57
N GLU A 63 -0.72 -2.74 3.34
CA GLU A 63 0.71 -2.52 3.50
C GLU A 63 1.40 -2.75 2.16
N ARG A 64 2.20 -1.78 1.72
CA ARG A 64 2.91 -1.77 0.43
C ARG A 64 3.60 -3.10 0.17
N ASP A 65 4.44 -3.52 1.10
CA ASP A 65 5.28 -4.70 0.91
C ASP A 65 4.43 -5.99 0.88
N ALA A 66 3.33 -6.03 1.64
CA ALA A 66 2.41 -7.16 1.67
C ALA A 66 1.60 -7.28 0.38
N VAL A 67 1.08 -6.17 -0.15
CA VAL A 67 0.30 -6.18 -1.40
C VAL A 67 1.20 -6.39 -2.62
N GLU A 68 2.43 -5.86 -2.62
CA GLU A 68 3.41 -6.17 -3.67
C GLU A 68 3.71 -7.67 -3.73
N ARG A 69 4.02 -8.29 -2.59
CA ARG A 69 4.25 -9.74 -2.50
C ARG A 69 3.01 -10.55 -2.88
N TRP A 70 1.82 -10.09 -2.49
CA TRP A 70 0.57 -10.76 -2.85
C TRP A 70 0.34 -10.73 -4.35
N LEU A 71 0.43 -9.56 -4.98
CA LEU A 71 0.18 -9.39 -6.42
C LEU A 71 1.22 -10.11 -7.30
N GLN A 72 2.45 -10.27 -6.82
CA GLN A 72 3.46 -11.10 -7.48
C GLN A 72 3.05 -12.58 -7.55
N ARG A 73 2.28 -13.07 -6.57
CA ARG A 73 1.88 -14.48 -6.48
C ARG A 73 0.46 -14.74 -6.99
N CYS A 74 -0.45 -13.83 -6.66
CA CYS A 74 -1.88 -13.89 -6.88
C CYS A 74 -2.34 -12.53 -7.42
N CYS A 75 -2.62 -12.44 -8.71
CA CYS A 75 -3.22 -11.25 -9.33
C CYS A 75 -4.71 -11.11 -8.95
N THR A 76 -5.03 -11.20 -7.66
CA THR A 76 -6.37 -11.10 -7.10
C THR A 76 -6.35 -10.16 -5.90
N ASP A 77 -7.48 -9.53 -5.59
CA ASP A 77 -7.62 -8.71 -4.40
C ASP A 77 -7.65 -9.59 -3.14
N PRO A 78 -6.82 -9.33 -2.12
CA PRO A 78 -6.75 -10.19 -0.95
C PRO A 78 -8.02 -10.12 -0.07
N ARG A 79 -8.83 -9.06 -0.18
CA ARG A 79 -10.06 -8.89 0.61
C ARG A 79 -11.29 -9.47 -0.08
N THR A 80 -11.47 -9.19 -1.37
CA THR A 80 -12.65 -9.58 -2.15
C THR A 80 -12.41 -10.81 -3.02
N ARG A 81 -11.15 -11.25 -3.15
CA ARG A 81 -10.71 -12.31 -4.07
C ARG A 81 -11.02 -12.00 -5.54
N THR A 82 -11.27 -10.74 -5.87
CA THR A 82 -11.57 -10.31 -7.24
C THR A 82 -10.31 -10.45 -8.10
N PRO A 83 -10.36 -11.12 -9.25
CA PRO A 83 -9.23 -11.18 -10.18
C PRO A 83 -8.93 -9.80 -10.76
N LEU A 84 -7.68 -9.37 -10.63
CA LEU A 84 -7.17 -8.08 -11.08
C LEU A 84 -6.43 -8.30 -12.39
N ARG A 85 -7.01 -7.81 -13.49
CA ARG A 85 -6.33 -7.84 -14.80
C ARG A 85 -5.32 -6.70 -14.92
N SER A 86 -5.69 -5.55 -14.37
CA SER A 86 -4.84 -4.36 -14.33
C SER A 86 -4.95 -3.74 -12.96
N TYR A 87 -3.80 -3.42 -12.36
CA TYR A 87 -3.71 -2.79 -11.06
C TYR A 87 -2.67 -1.67 -11.08
N ARG A 88 -2.85 -0.70 -10.19
CA ARG A 88 -1.87 0.35 -9.90
C ARG A 88 -1.80 0.52 -8.39
N LEU A 89 -0.58 0.55 -7.87
CA LEU A 89 -0.31 0.86 -6.46
C LEU A 89 0.05 2.33 -6.33
N MET A 90 -0.59 3.03 -5.39
CA MET A 90 -0.27 4.42 -5.06
C MET A 90 -0.13 4.59 -3.55
N PRO A 91 0.80 5.45 -3.07
CA PRO A 91 0.88 5.76 -1.65
C PRO A 91 -0.37 6.50 -1.19
N ASN A 92 -0.85 6.16 0.01
CA ASN A 92 -1.90 6.89 0.70
C ASN A 92 -1.27 7.81 1.75
N ASP A 93 -0.88 9.02 1.34
CA ASP A 93 -0.26 9.98 2.27
C ASP A 93 -1.22 10.44 3.37
N ASP A 94 -2.52 10.55 3.08
CA ASP A 94 -3.53 10.92 4.07
C ASP A 94 -3.66 9.86 5.17
N LEU A 95 -3.80 8.58 4.78
CA LEU A 95 -3.85 7.48 5.74
C LEU A 95 -2.52 7.33 6.49
N ARG A 96 -1.39 7.55 5.81
CA ARG A 96 -0.06 7.53 6.43
C ARG A 96 0.03 8.60 7.52
N ARG A 97 -0.43 9.83 7.25
CA ARG A 97 -0.44 10.92 8.23
C ARG A 97 -1.38 10.60 9.39
N ALA A 98 -2.58 10.09 9.12
CA ALA A 98 -3.53 9.71 10.17
C ALA A 98 -2.96 8.61 11.10
N ILE A 99 -2.25 7.63 10.54
CA ILE A 99 -1.57 6.59 11.32
C ILE A 99 -0.41 7.17 12.13
N ASP A 100 0.40 8.06 11.57
CA ASP A 100 1.50 8.73 12.28
C ASP A 100 0.99 9.55 13.47
N ASP A 101 -0.10 10.30 13.24
CA ASP A 101 -0.75 11.13 14.24
C ASP A 101 -1.33 10.30 15.39
N TRP A 102 -2.06 9.22 15.05
CA TRP A 102 -2.54 8.23 16.02
C TRP A 102 -1.40 7.57 16.79
N ALA A 103 -0.30 7.20 16.12
CA ALA A 103 0.84 6.57 16.76
C ALA A 103 1.60 7.52 17.71
N ARG A 104 1.53 8.83 17.47
CA ARG A 104 2.05 9.86 18.37
C ARG A 104 1.13 10.15 19.55
N GLY A 105 -0.08 9.59 19.58
CA GLY A 105 -1.07 9.87 20.61
C GLY A 105 -1.61 11.30 20.53
N ILE A 106 -1.62 11.89 19.34
CA ILE A 106 -2.26 13.18 19.11
C ILE A 106 -3.76 12.89 19.05
N GLU A 107 -4.44 13.09 20.18
CA GLU A 107 -5.90 13.11 20.24
C GLU A 107 -6.32 14.59 20.13
N GLU A 108 -6.99 14.99 19.04
CA GLU A 108 -7.67 16.30 18.96
C GLU A 108 -8.96 16.32 19.80
#